data_AF-A0A067M006-F1
#
_entry.id   AF-A0A067M006-F1
#
_cell.length_a   1.000
_cell.length_b   1.000
_cell.length_c   1.000
_cell.angle_alpha   90.00
_cell.angle_beta   90.00
_cell.angle_gamma   90.00
#
_symmetry.space_group_name_H-M   'P 1'
#
loop_
_entity.id
_entity.type
_entity.pdbx_description
1 polymer ?
#
loop_
_entity_poly.entity_id
_entity_poly.type
_entity_poly.pdbx_seq_one_letter_code
_entity_poly.pdbx_strand_id
1 'polypeptide(L)'
;MASQNNPAGDGNSSAVDAANETLAHLRLSIDSPAPSNPNGNVNGSNGNDAHSYFPRDDAGGPSRLQVLEEELERTKEEKESLATQYRNLLAKLTTMRTTLGNKLKQDAEELDRREQLVQSLTAQNEDLESTVETLKSELIMSNSEAERASREIEAMRSRVLEDSAQEAVGREREIHELRAELERCRVERDESERALLEERLAAEEARTSLQALEGELEALREENARCADELERERENSINLQSVLEDFQAGKEVELQNAVGEYDAQIRQLTHSLVEFKQRAFQAEAELDSSQTNNKRVLDLEKEVKEKNLLIGKVRHEAVILNEHLTEALRRLRKSSSDTNVDRRLVTNILLQFLNTPRADAKRFEMLTLLASILSWSDAEREKAGLQRSGSGGLTPSFTPTPSTRKVSSSKGSENGKLEDTETFSQMWVEFLLKEANQGTTSMLMSPTDTFSSPAPSNASLPGSPLSRTPSNSSLYPSQRFPTYNLSTTSGSPTLLVPQQSPPRKGAGS
;
A
#
# COMPACT_ATOMS: atom_id res chain seq x y z
N MET A 1 44.31 -21.85 67.15
CA MET A 1 44.47 -22.93 68.15
C MET A 1 45.45 -23.95 67.58
N ALA A 2 46.39 -24.47 68.40
CA ALA A 2 47.18 -25.71 68.23
C ALA A 2 47.85 -26.01 66.86
N SER A 3 49.12 -26.44 66.76
CA SER A 3 50.27 -26.46 67.68
C SER A 3 51.52 -26.44 66.78
N GLN A 4 52.53 -25.62 67.04
CA GLN A 4 53.72 -26.03 67.80
C GLN A 4 54.11 -27.51 67.67
N ASN A 5 55.20 -27.77 66.97
CA ASN A 5 56.19 -28.76 67.41
C ASN A 5 57.57 -28.35 66.88
N ASN A 6 58.59 -28.45 67.72
CA ASN A 6 59.97 -28.08 67.44
C ASN A 6 60.89 -29.08 68.15
N PRO A 7 61.99 -29.52 67.52
CA PRO A 7 63.16 -29.95 68.26
C PRO A 7 64.43 -29.28 67.73
N ALA A 8 64.99 -28.37 68.53
CA ALA A 8 66.44 -28.18 68.56
C ALA A 8 67.05 -29.28 69.45
N GLY A 9 68.24 -29.77 69.11
CA GLY A 9 68.96 -30.77 69.88
C GLY A 9 70.46 -30.63 69.65
N ASP A 10 71.24 -30.69 70.73
CA ASP A 10 72.66 -30.31 70.74
C ASP A 10 73.55 -31.17 69.83
N GLY A 11 74.51 -30.50 69.19
CA GLY A 11 75.56 -31.14 68.38
C GLY A 11 76.97 -30.57 68.61
N ASN A 12 77.18 -29.75 69.66
CA ASN A 12 78.39 -28.93 69.80
C ASN A 12 79.11 -29.05 71.17
N SER A 13 79.07 -30.23 71.80
CA SER A 13 79.82 -30.54 73.04
C SER A 13 80.97 -31.54 72.83
N SER A 14 80.96 -32.33 71.76
CA SER A 14 81.87 -33.47 71.57
C SER A 14 83.35 -33.12 71.29
N ALA A 15 83.68 -31.85 71.07
CA ALA A 15 85.05 -31.42 70.74
C ALA A 15 85.84 -30.87 71.94
N VAL A 16 85.16 -30.40 72.99
CA VAL A 16 85.81 -29.73 74.13
C VAL A 16 86.20 -30.73 75.23
N ASP A 17 85.37 -31.73 75.50
CA ASP A 17 85.68 -32.76 76.49
C ASP A 17 86.87 -33.64 76.07
N ALA A 18 87.03 -33.90 74.77
CA ALA A 18 88.16 -34.65 74.21
C ALA A 18 89.52 -33.96 74.41
N ALA A 19 89.55 -32.65 74.72
CA ALA A 19 90.77 -31.90 75.00
C ALA A 19 91.21 -31.95 76.47
N ASN A 20 90.33 -32.38 77.39
CA ASN A 20 90.61 -32.37 78.84
C ASN A 20 91.26 -33.67 79.37
N GLU A 21 91.10 -34.81 78.71
CA GLU A 21 91.61 -36.10 79.23
C GLU A 21 93.13 -36.32 79.05
N THR A 22 93.81 -35.55 78.19
CA THR A 22 95.24 -35.76 77.88
C THR A 22 96.20 -34.95 78.77
N LEU A 23 95.69 -34.10 79.66
CA LEU A 23 96.48 -33.13 80.45
C LEU A 23 96.74 -33.55 81.92
N ALA A 24 96.53 -34.83 82.26
CA ALA A 24 96.55 -35.33 83.64
C ALA A 24 97.86 -36.01 84.10
N HIS A 25 98.80 -36.33 83.20
CA HIS A 25 99.96 -37.19 83.49
C HIS A 25 101.33 -36.59 83.12
N LEU A 26 101.75 -35.55 83.84
CA LEU A 26 103.17 -35.22 84.07
C LEU A 26 103.28 -34.20 85.23
N ARG A 27 103.65 -34.67 86.43
CA ARG A 27 103.69 -33.83 87.65
C ARG A 27 104.86 -34.13 88.59
N LEU A 28 106.07 -34.06 88.05
CA LEU A 28 107.36 -33.94 88.75
C LEU A 28 108.31 -33.10 87.87
N SER A 29 109.26 -32.31 88.38
CA SER A 29 109.48 -31.82 89.75
C SER A 29 110.56 -30.73 89.70
N ILE A 30 110.25 -29.49 90.07
CA ILE A 30 111.26 -28.42 90.28
C ILE A 30 110.72 -27.38 91.27
N ASP A 31 111.48 -27.12 92.35
CA ASP A 31 111.95 -25.78 92.72
C ASP A 31 113.15 -25.89 93.70
N SER A 32 113.76 -24.75 93.98
CA SER A 32 115.07 -24.41 94.56
C SER A 32 115.04 -24.36 96.11
N PRO A 33 116.08 -23.88 96.85
CA PRO A 33 117.43 -23.41 96.46
C PRO A 33 118.59 -23.94 97.37
N ALA A 34 119.80 -23.40 97.17
CA ALA A 34 120.96 -23.48 98.08
C ALA A 34 120.92 -22.33 99.14
N PRO A 35 121.92 -22.11 100.05
CA PRO A 35 123.17 -22.84 100.32
C PRO A 35 123.52 -23.09 101.82
N SER A 36 124.57 -23.86 102.12
CA SER A 36 125.38 -23.69 103.36
C SER A 36 126.75 -24.42 103.34
N ASN A 37 127.74 -23.79 104.00
CA ASN A 37 129.02 -24.32 104.49
C ASN A 37 128.93 -24.28 106.06
N PRO A 38 129.85 -24.79 106.94
CA PRO A 38 131.28 -25.07 106.73
C PRO A 38 131.93 -26.29 107.49
N ASN A 39 133.25 -26.42 107.35
CA ASN A 39 134.26 -26.94 108.32
C ASN A 39 134.24 -28.39 108.88
N GLY A 40 135.44 -28.98 109.00
CA GLY A 40 135.85 -29.64 110.26
C GLY A 40 136.83 -30.84 110.21
N ASN A 41 138.03 -30.65 110.77
CA ASN A 41 139.03 -31.65 111.26
C ASN A 41 139.63 -32.70 110.29
N VAL A 42 140.93 -33.10 110.27
CA VAL A 42 142.16 -32.97 111.10
C VAL A 42 142.59 -34.25 111.87
N ASN A 43 143.67 -34.88 111.37
CA ASN A 43 144.77 -35.65 112.01
C ASN A 43 145.58 -36.33 110.87
N GLY A 44 146.89 -36.63 110.90
CA GLY A 44 147.98 -36.56 111.90
C GLY A 44 148.90 -37.80 111.69
N SER A 45 150.20 -37.90 112.02
CA SER A 45 151.29 -36.98 112.40
C SER A 45 152.57 -37.81 112.69
N ASN A 46 153.77 -37.20 112.69
CA ASN A 46 155.11 -37.77 113.06
C ASN A 46 155.77 -38.77 112.08
N GLY A 47 157.10 -38.88 111.99
CA GLY A 47 158.18 -37.98 112.46
C GLY A 47 159.41 -38.66 113.11
N ASN A 48 160.62 -38.10 112.87
CA ASN A 48 161.84 -38.16 113.70
C ASN A 48 162.53 -39.53 113.96
N ASP A 49 163.80 -39.64 114.38
CA ASP A 49 165.02 -38.85 114.08
C ASP A 49 166.28 -39.69 114.44
N ALA A 50 167.48 -39.12 114.28
CA ALA A 50 168.79 -39.71 114.57
C ALA A 50 169.02 -40.22 116.01
N HIS A 51 170.01 -41.11 116.20
CA HIS A 51 171.23 -40.77 116.96
C HIS A 51 172.41 -41.75 116.75
N SER A 52 173.54 -41.47 117.42
CA SER A 52 174.88 -41.96 117.13
C SER A 52 175.73 -42.25 118.39
N TYR A 53 176.97 -42.70 118.17
CA TYR A 53 178.19 -42.52 119.00
C TYR A 53 178.73 -43.69 119.87
N PHE A 54 180.07 -43.65 120.05
CA PHE A 54 180.95 -44.56 120.80
C PHE A 54 180.94 -44.30 122.33
N PRO A 55 181.62 -45.14 123.15
CA PRO A 55 182.90 -44.65 123.72
C PRO A 55 184.00 -45.70 124.07
N ARG A 56 185.28 -45.32 123.85
CA ARG A 56 186.50 -45.56 124.70
C ARG A 56 187.01 -47.01 124.92
N ASP A 57 188.27 -47.30 125.26
CA ASP A 57 189.65 -46.72 125.12
C ASP A 57 190.59 -48.00 125.10
N ASP A 58 191.94 -48.07 125.05
CA ASP A 58 193.10 -47.17 125.14
C ASP A 58 194.34 -47.85 124.45
N ALA A 59 195.49 -47.15 124.41
CA ALA A 59 196.90 -47.63 124.36
C ALA A 59 197.39 -48.62 123.26
N GLY A 60 198.50 -48.29 122.59
CA GLY A 60 199.26 -49.26 121.76
C GLY A 60 200.38 -48.70 120.88
N GLY A 61 200.04 -48.18 119.69
CA GLY A 61 200.98 -47.76 118.64
C GLY A 61 201.63 -48.94 117.85
N PRO A 62 202.44 -48.68 116.80
CA PRO A 62 202.80 -47.39 116.18
C PRO A 62 202.23 -47.22 114.75
N SER A 63 202.60 -46.11 114.07
CA SER A 63 202.33 -45.76 112.66
C SER A 63 200.90 -45.33 112.29
N ARG A 64 200.75 -44.07 111.84
CA ARG A 64 199.46 -43.32 111.84
C ARG A 64 198.79 -43.13 110.48
N LEU A 65 199.43 -43.50 109.36
CA LEU A 65 198.98 -43.05 108.03
C LEU A 65 197.86 -43.87 107.40
N GLN A 66 197.79 -45.18 107.65
CA GLN A 66 196.97 -46.09 106.84
C GLN A 66 195.46 -46.05 107.15
N VAL A 67 195.09 -45.71 108.39
CA VAL A 67 193.68 -45.68 108.85
C VAL A 67 192.89 -44.50 108.27
N LEU A 68 193.57 -43.43 107.84
CA LEU A 68 192.93 -42.22 107.31
C LEU A 68 192.42 -42.38 105.86
N GLU A 69 192.79 -43.44 105.14
CA GLU A 69 192.31 -43.69 103.78
C GLU A 69 190.95 -44.42 103.79
N GLU A 70 190.75 -45.41 104.67
CA GLU A 70 189.49 -46.17 104.79
C GLU A 70 188.30 -45.28 105.22
N GLU A 71 188.48 -44.35 106.16
CA GLU A 71 187.43 -43.40 106.56
C GLU A 71 187.01 -42.45 105.41
N LEU A 72 187.94 -42.12 104.51
CA LEU A 72 187.71 -41.26 103.36
C LEU A 72 187.00 -42.01 102.21
N GLU A 73 187.24 -43.31 102.08
CA GLU A 73 186.53 -44.17 101.12
C GLU A 73 185.07 -44.37 101.54
N ARG A 74 184.82 -44.80 102.78
CA ARG A 74 183.47 -45.02 103.32
C ARG A 74 182.56 -43.79 103.19
N THR A 75 183.08 -42.60 103.47
CA THR A 75 182.30 -41.35 103.37
C THR A 75 181.97 -40.93 101.93
N LYS A 76 182.66 -41.48 100.91
CA LYS A 76 182.23 -41.36 99.50
C LYS A 76 181.08 -42.30 99.18
N GLU A 77 181.14 -43.56 99.63
CA GLU A 77 180.08 -44.55 99.38
C GLU A 77 178.75 -44.12 99.99
N GLU A 78 178.76 -43.67 101.25
CA GLU A 78 177.56 -43.15 101.92
C GLU A 78 176.97 -41.95 101.15
N LYS A 79 177.83 -41.05 100.63
CA LYS A 79 177.42 -39.90 99.79
C LYS A 79 176.89 -40.31 98.42
N GLU A 80 177.43 -41.35 97.79
CA GLU A 80 176.94 -41.88 96.51
C GLU A 80 175.61 -42.63 96.68
N SER A 81 175.40 -43.30 97.82
CA SER A 81 174.10 -43.88 98.19
C SER A 81 173.02 -42.80 98.34
N LEU A 82 173.35 -41.65 98.95
CA LEU A 82 172.43 -40.52 99.06
C LEU A 82 172.20 -39.84 97.70
N ALA A 83 173.24 -39.71 96.87
CA ALA A 83 173.11 -39.15 95.51
C ALA A 83 172.28 -40.04 94.58
N THR A 84 172.32 -41.36 94.72
CA THR A 84 171.46 -42.29 93.97
C THR A 84 170.03 -42.31 94.51
N GLN A 85 169.81 -42.18 95.83
CA GLN A 85 168.48 -41.95 96.40
C GLN A 85 167.86 -40.63 95.92
N TYR A 86 168.62 -39.53 95.90
CA TYR A 86 168.15 -38.23 95.44
C TYR A 86 167.81 -38.24 93.93
N ARG A 87 168.63 -38.91 93.10
CA ARG A 87 168.31 -39.15 91.68
C ARG A 87 167.07 -40.02 91.50
N ASN A 88 166.90 -41.08 92.28
CA ASN A 88 165.70 -41.92 92.23
C ASN A 88 164.43 -41.17 92.65
N LEU A 89 164.52 -40.29 93.65
CA LEU A 89 163.40 -39.47 94.09
C LEU A 89 163.07 -38.38 93.05
N LEU A 90 164.07 -37.73 92.45
CA LEU A 90 163.89 -36.86 91.29
C LEU A 90 163.30 -37.60 90.08
N ALA A 91 163.72 -38.84 89.80
CA ALA A 91 163.15 -39.65 88.75
C ALA A 91 161.68 -39.98 89.02
N LYS A 92 161.34 -40.41 90.25
CA LYS A 92 159.95 -40.63 90.69
C LYS A 92 159.09 -39.36 90.62
N LEU A 93 159.61 -38.22 91.05
CA LEU A 93 158.91 -36.93 91.00
C LEU A 93 158.74 -36.45 89.56
N THR A 94 159.74 -36.69 88.70
CA THR A 94 159.65 -36.43 87.24
C THR A 94 158.62 -37.34 86.59
N THR A 95 158.60 -38.64 86.89
CA THR A 95 157.58 -39.55 86.35
C THR A 95 156.19 -39.26 86.90
N MET A 96 156.04 -38.86 88.18
CA MET A 96 154.75 -38.39 88.69
C MET A 96 154.31 -37.09 88.01
N ARG A 97 155.24 -36.16 87.76
CA ARG A 97 154.95 -34.92 87.01
C ARG A 97 154.53 -35.21 85.56
N THR A 98 155.17 -36.16 84.87
CA THR A 98 154.76 -36.51 83.50
C THR A 98 153.49 -37.35 83.47
N THR A 99 153.29 -38.32 84.36
CA THR A 99 152.03 -39.09 84.39
C THR A 99 150.84 -38.24 84.84
N LEU A 100 151.02 -37.36 85.84
CA LEU A 100 149.97 -36.44 86.28
C LEU A 100 149.74 -35.32 85.27
N GLY A 101 150.79 -34.81 84.62
CA GLY A 101 150.65 -33.85 83.52
C GLY A 101 149.95 -34.46 82.30
N ASN A 102 150.24 -35.72 81.95
CA ASN A 102 149.55 -36.44 80.90
C ASN A 102 148.10 -36.75 81.30
N LYS A 103 147.81 -37.11 82.56
CA LYS A 103 146.45 -37.28 83.06
C LYS A 103 145.67 -35.97 83.03
N LEU A 104 146.16 -34.90 83.64
CA LEU A 104 145.50 -33.59 83.61
C LEU A 104 145.28 -33.08 82.17
N LYS A 105 146.18 -33.39 81.23
CA LYS A 105 145.96 -33.11 79.80
C LYS A 105 144.87 -34.01 79.21
N GLN A 106 144.88 -35.31 79.48
CA GLN A 106 143.85 -36.25 79.02
C GLN A 106 142.47 -35.91 79.60
N ASP A 107 142.40 -35.59 80.89
CA ASP A 107 141.19 -35.20 81.62
C ASP A 107 140.65 -33.86 81.08
N ALA A 108 141.54 -32.89 80.78
CA ALA A 108 141.16 -31.64 80.12
C ALA A 108 140.67 -31.86 78.68
N GLU A 109 141.34 -32.71 77.89
CA GLU A 109 140.87 -33.07 76.54
C GLU A 109 139.57 -33.89 76.58
N GLU A 110 139.29 -34.65 77.64
CA GLU A 110 138.03 -35.38 77.81
C GLU A 110 136.91 -34.46 78.30
N LEU A 111 137.22 -33.47 79.14
CA LEU A 111 136.30 -32.41 79.56
C LEU A 111 135.94 -31.52 78.37
N ASP A 112 136.91 -31.08 77.56
CA ASP A 112 136.70 -30.33 76.31
C ASP A 112 135.83 -31.11 75.32
N ARG A 113 136.07 -32.41 75.11
CA ARG A 113 135.16 -33.28 74.31
C ARG A 113 133.75 -33.38 74.90
N ARG A 114 133.59 -33.38 76.23
CA ARG A 114 132.26 -33.37 76.87
C ARG A 114 131.58 -32.02 76.77
N GLU A 115 132.31 -30.90 76.89
CA GLU A 115 131.76 -29.56 76.69
C GLU A 115 131.34 -29.34 75.23
N GLN A 116 132.13 -29.82 74.26
CA GLN A 116 131.76 -29.83 72.83
C GLN A 116 130.52 -30.71 72.57
N LEU A 117 130.42 -31.89 73.21
CA LEU A 117 129.22 -32.72 73.12
C LEU A 117 127.99 -32.03 73.74
N VAL A 118 128.14 -31.42 74.92
CA VAL A 118 127.06 -30.68 75.59
C VAL A 118 126.63 -29.49 74.76
N GLN A 119 127.56 -28.69 74.23
CA GLN A 119 127.25 -27.58 73.31
C GLN A 119 126.56 -28.05 72.03
N SER A 120 126.95 -29.20 71.48
CA SER A 120 126.27 -29.80 70.33
C SER A 120 124.86 -30.29 70.67
N LEU A 121 124.62 -30.77 71.90
CA LEU A 121 123.32 -31.26 72.36
C LEU A 121 122.40 -30.10 72.82
N THR A 122 122.94 -29.02 73.39
CA THR A 122 122.15 -27.81 73.67
C THR A 122 121.77 -27.11 72.38
N ALA A 123 122.70 -26.96 71.42
CA ALA A 123 122.37 -26.45 70.09
C ALA A 123 121.30 -27.30 69.38
N GLN A 124 121.41 -28.64 69.43
CA GLN A 124 120.37 -29.52 68.88
C GLN A 124 119.03 -29.41 69.62
N ASN A 125 119.01 -29.21 70.93
CA ASN A 125 117.77 -28.97 71.67
C ASN A 125 117.18 -27.59 71.36
N GLU A 126 118.00 -26.54 71.24
CA GLU A 126 117.57 -25.19 70.83
C GLU A 126 117.02 -25.19 69.40
N ASP A 127 117.68 -25.89 68.46
CA ASP A 127 117.18 -26.15 67.10
C ASP A 127 115.84 -26.92 67.15
N LEU A 128 115.74 -27.99 67.94
CA LEU A 128 114.50 -28.79 68.07
C LEU A 128 113.36 -28.01 68.73
N GLU A 129 113.62 -27.25 69.79
CA GLU A 129 112.62 -26.37 70.42
C GLU A 129 112.17 -25.27 69.46
N SER A 130 113.09 -24.67 68.69
CA SER A 130 112.73 -23.68 67.67
C SER A 130 111.85 -24.28 66.57
N THR A 131 112.18 -25.47 66.04
CA THR A 131 111.38 -26.15 65.02
C THR A 131 110.03 -26.64 65.55
N VAL A 132 109.97 -27.07 66.81
CA VAL A 132 108.70 -27.40 67.48
C VAL A 132 107.83 -26.15 67.65
N GLU A 133 108.40 -24.99 68.00
CA GLU A 133 107.63 -23.76 68.14
C GLU A 133 107.19 -23.17 66.79
N THR A 134 108.03 -23.23 65.74
CA THR A 134 107.58 -22.88 64.38
C THR A 134 106.46 -23.81 63.92
N LEU A 135 106.60 -25.13 64.06
CA LEU A 135 105.56 -26.10 63.68
C LEU A 135 104.26 -25.92 64.47
N LYS A 136 104.31 -25.54 65.76
CA LYS A 136 103.10 -25.13 66.52
C LYS A 136 102.48 -23.87 65.92
N SER A 137 103.27 -22.84 65.63
CA SER A 137 102.74 -21.59 65.07
C SER A 137 102.12 -21.80 63.69
N GLU A 138 102.75 -22.61 62.83
CA GLU A 138 102.24 -23.03 61.53
C GLU A 138 100.94 -23.85 61.66
N LEU A 139 100.86 -24.77 62.62
CA LEU A 139 99.65 -25.54 62.92
C LEU A 139 98.50 -24.65 63.41
N ILE A 140 98.78 -23.68 64.29
CA ILE A 140 97.80 -22.70 64.79
C ILE A 140 97.32 -21.78 63.65
N MET A 141 98.24 -21.29 62.82
CA MET A 141 97.91 -20.49 61.64
C MET A 141 97.04 -21.29 60.67
N SER A 142 97.47 -22.50 60.28
CA SER A 142 96.77 -23.39 59.37
C SER A 142 95.38 -23.77 59.88
N ASN A 143 95.22 -24.06 61.17
CA ASN A 143 93.89 -24.26 61.76
C ASN A 143 93.03 -22.98 61.69
N SER A 144 93.60 -21.80 61.98
CA SER A 144 92.87 -20.53 61.88
C SER A 144 92.51 -20.15 60.43
N GLU A 145 93.25 -20.65 59.44
CA GLU A 145 92.96 -20.51 58.01
C GLU A 145 91.88 -21.51 57.58
N ALA A 146 91.97 -22.77 58.01
CA ALA A 146 90.93 -23.78 57.79
C ALA A 146 89.58 -23.36 58.41
N GLU A 147 89.60 -22.74 59.60
CA GLU A 147 88.41 -22.14 60.23
C GLU A 147 87.86 -20.92 59.48
N ARG A 148 88.71 -20.12 58.81
CA ARG A 148 88.23 -19.03 57.95
C ARG A 148 87.60 -19.60 56.68
N ALA A 149 88.29 -20.52 56.02
CA ALA A 149 87.81 -21.18 54.82
C ALA A 149 86.50 -21.94 55.06
N SER A 150 86.33 -22.60 56.21
CA SER A 150 85.06 -23.28 56.54
C SER A 150 83.91 -22.29 56.75
N ARG A 151 84.14 -21.18 57.46
CA ARG A 151 83.16 -20.08 57.64
C ARG A 151 82.81 -19.39 56.32
N GLU A 152 83.78 -19.19 55.43
CA GLU A 152 83.55 -18.62 54.09
C GLU A 152 82.76 -19.60 53.20
N ILE A 153 83.07 -20.90 53.23
CA ILE A 153 82.29 -21.94 52.54
C ILE A 153 80.86 -22.01 53.09
N GLU A 154 80.67 -21.89 54.41
CA GLU A 154 79.35 -21.91 55.05
C GLU A 154 78.54 -20.65 54.72
N ALA A 155 79.15 -19.46 54.76
CA ALA A 155 78.52 -18.22 54.33
C ALA A 155 78.15 -18.24 52.84
N MET A 156 79.03 -18.76 51.97
CA MET A 156 78.74 -18.94 50.55
C MET A 156 77.63 -19.97 50.31
N ARG A 157 77.54 -21.04 51.11
CA ARG A 157 76.44 -22.02 51.05
C ARG A 157 75.12 -21.41 51.52
N SER A 158 75.10 -20.70 52.64
CA SER A 158 73.90 -19.98 53.13
C SER A 158 73.41 -19.01 52.07
N ARG A 159 74.31 -18.18 51.54
CA ARG A 159 73.97 -17.24 50.47
C ARG A 159 73.44 -17.93 49.21
N VAL A 160 74.05 -19.02 48.74
CA VAL A 160 73.55 -19.75 47.55
C VAL A 160 72.17 -20.37 47.80
N LEU A 161 71.88 -20.83 49.03
CA LEU A 161 70.56 -21.31 49.42
C LEU A 161 69.53 -20.18 49.51
N GLU A 162 69.92 -19.02 50.07
CA GLU A 162 69.10 -17.81 50.17
C GLU A 162 68.78 -17.22 48.79
N ASP A 163 69.79 -17.01 47.94
CA ASP A 163 69.65 -16.54 46.56
C ASP A 163 68.77 -17.53 45.76
N SER A 164 68.99 -18.85 45.88
CA SER A 164 68.18 -19.87 45.20
C SER A 164 66.73 -19.92 45.69
N ALA A 165 66.48 -19.77 47.00
CA ALA A 165 65.13 -19.71 47.56
C ALA A 165 64.42 -18.41 47.14
N GLN A 166 65.12 -17.28 47.13
CA GLN A 166 64.58 -16.00 46.68
C GLN A 166 64.23 -16.03 45.18
N GLU A 167 65.07 -16.62 44.34
CA GLU A 167 64.75 -16.87 42.93
C GLU A 167 63.55 -17.82 42.77
N ALA A 168 63.45 -18.89 43.57
CA ALA A 168 62.33 -19.84 43.49
C ALA A 168 61.00 -19.15 43.79
N VAL A 169 60.91 -18.39 44.89
CA VAL A 169 59.71 -17.61 45.23
C VAL A 169 59.48 -16.46 44.25
N GLY A 170 60.54 -15.91 43.61
CA GLY A 170 60.42 -14.98 42.49
C GLY A 170 59.67 -15.61 41.30
N ARG A 171 60.18 -16.75 40.80
CA ARG A 171 59.57 -17.52 39.71
C ARG A 171 58.16 -17.98 40.04
N GLU A 172 57.86 -18.35 41.29
CA GLU A 172 56.49 -18.67 41.71
C GLU A 172 55.56 -17.46 41.60
N ARG A 173 55.97 -16.26 42.03
CA ARG A 173 55.18 -15.03 41.84
C ARG A 173 54.93 -14.75 40.36
N GLU A 174 55.98 -14.76 39.53
CA GLU A 174 55.89 -14.57 38.07
C GLU A 174 54.91 -15.58 37.44
N ILE A 175 54.98 -16.85 37.83
CA ILE A 175 54.07 -17.91 37.36
C ILE A 175 52.63 -17.65 37.83
N HIS A 176 52.41 -17.12 39.04
CA HIS A 176 51.09 -16.76 39.54
C HIS A 176 50.51 -15.51 38.84
N GLU A 177 51.35 -14.52 38.56
CA GLU A 177 50.99 -13.29 37.85
C GLU A 177 50.63 -13.60 36.38
N LEU A 178 51.48 -14.31 35.65
CA LEU A 178 51.22 -14.74 34.27
C LEU A 178 49.98 -15.66 34.16
N ARG A 179 49.70 -16.49 35.18
CA ARG A 179 48.43 -17.25 35.24
C ARG A 179 47.23 -16.33 35.44
N ALA A 180 47.32 -15.33 36.32
CA ALA A 180 46.23 -14.39 36.55
C ALA A 180 45.95 -13.51 35.32
N GLU A 181 46.99 -13.09 34.60
CA GLU A 181 46.86 -12.39 33.31
C GLU A 181 46.23 -13.29 32.24
N LEU A 182 46.69 -14.54 32.12
CA LEU A 182 46.15 -15.49 31.15
C LEU A 182 44.66 -15.80 31.40
N GLU A 183 44.21 -15.92 32.66
CA GLU A 183 42.78 -16.08 32.94
C GLU A 183 41.98 -14.78 32.71
N ARG A 184 42.55 -13.58 32.94
CA ARG A 184 41.90 -12.30 32.55
C ARG A 184 41.70 -12.23 31.05
N CYS A 185 42.74 -12.46 30.26
CA CYS A 185 42.65 -12.45 28.80
C CYS A 185 41.72 -13.56 28.27
N ARG A 186 41.55 -14.68 28.98
CA ARG A 186 40.51 -15.68 28.67
C ARG A 186 39.11 -15.15 28.89
N VAL A 187 38.86 -14.51 30.03
CA VAL A 187 37.55 -13.91 30.38
C VAL A 187 37.20 -12.78 29.41
N GLU A 188 38.11 -11.83 29.16
CA GLU A 188 37.93 -10.73 28.20
C GLU A 188 37.63 -11.26 26.78
N ARG A 189 38.27 -12.36 26.38
CA ARG A 189 38.05 -13.03 25.09
C ARG A 189 36.71 -13.79 25.05
N ASP A 190 36.31 -14.46 26.13
CA ASP A 190 34.96 -15.05 26.24
C ASP A 190 33.85 -13.97 26.29
N GLU A 191 34.11 -12.81 26.91
CA GLU A 191 33.17 -11.68 27.00
C GLU A 191 33.00 -10.97 25.66
N SER A 192 34.09 -10.74 24.92
CA SER A 192 34.01 -10.21 23.55
C SER A 192 33.42 -11.21 22.57
N GLU A 193 33.64 -12.52 22.73
CA GLU A 193 32.92 -13.55 21.98
C GLU A 193 31.40 -13.50 22.23
N ARG A 194 30.94 -13.32 23.48
CA ARG A 194 29.51 -13.15 23.81
C ARG A 194 28.95 -11.88 23.18
N ALA A 195 29.62 -10.74 23.33
CA ALA A 195 29.17 -9.47 22.75
C ALA A 195 29.03 -9.55 21.22
N LEU A 196 29.97 -10.20 20.53
CA LEU A 196 29.90 -10.43 19.08
C LEU A 196 28.79 -11.41 18.65
N LEU A 197 28.36 -12.32 19.53
CA LEU A 197 27.20 -13.17 19.28
C LEU A 197 25.88 -12.42 19.53
N GLU A 198 25.80 -11.62 20.59
CA GLU A 198 24.66 -10.75 20.89
C GLU A 198 24.44 -9.70 19.79
N GLU A 199 25.50 -9.05 19.30
CA GLU A 199 25.46 -8.13 18.16
C GLU A 199 24.96 -8.81 16.88
N ARG A 200 25.41 -10.04 16.61
CA ARG A 200 24.95 -10.82 15.44
C ARG A 200 23.48 -11.20 15.54
N LEU A 201 23.01 -11.63 16.70
CA LEU A 201 21.59 -11.94 16.92
C LEU A 201 20.73 -10.67 16.72
N ALA A 202 21.13 -9.54 17.30
CA ALA A 202 20.45 -8.26 17.09
C ALA A 202 20.47 -7.82 15.61
N ALA A 203 21.55 -8.08 14.87
CA ALA A 203 21.63 -7.81 13.43
C ALA A 203 20.75 -8.76 12.58
N GLU A 204 20.58 -10.02 12.99
CA GLU A 204 19.67 -10.99 12.35
C GLU A 204 18.20 -10.68 12.65
N GLU A 205 17.87 -10.25 13.87
CA GLU A 205 16.55 -9.73 14.25
C GLU A 205 16.21 -8.44 13.48
N ALA A 206 17.15 -7.48 13.39
CA ALA A 206 17.00 -6.28 12.58
C ALA A 206 16.81 -6.61 11.09
N ARG A 207 17.52 -7.61 10.57
CA ARG A 207 17.41 -8.03 9.17
C ARG A 207 16.08 -8.72 8.87
N THR A 208 15.61 -9.60 9.75
CA THR A 208 14.33 -10.31 9.56
C THR A 208 13.13 -9.38 9.71
N SER A 209 13.19 -8.41 10.63
CA SER A 209 12.17 -7.36 10.74
C SER A 209 12.18 -6.39 9.56
N LEU A 210 13.34 -6.03 9.00
CA LEU A 210 13.42 -5.31 7.72
C LEU A 210 12.76 -6.10 6.58
N GLN A 211 13.05 -7.39 6.44
CA GLN A 211 12.45 -8.24 5.40
C GLN A 211 10.93 -8.40 5.55
N ALA A 212 10.41 -8.42 6.79
CA ALA A 212 8.97 -8.40 7.05
C ALA A 212 8.34 -7.06 6.61
N LEU A 213 8.95 -5.92 6.98
CA LEU A 213 8.49 -4.59 6.58
C LEU A 213 8.61 -4.32 5.08
N GLU A 214 9.61 -4.90 4.41
CA GLU A 214 9.73 -4.88 2.94
C GLU A 214 8.54 -5.61 2.29
N GLY A 215 8.21 -6.82 2.77
CA GLY A 215 7.05 -7.58 2.31
C GLY A 215 5.70 -6.92 2.61
N GLU A 216 5.54 -6.29 3.78
CA GLU A 216 4.35 -5.48 4.11
C GLU A 216 4.23 -4.26 3.18
N LEU A 217 5.33 -3.58 2.88
CA LEU A 217 5.36 -2.46 1.93
C LEU A 217 5.09 -2.90 0.48
N GLU A 218 5.48 -4.10 0.09
CA GLU A 218 5.11 -4.67 -1.23
C GLU A 218 3.63 -5.03 -1.30
N ALA A 219 3.09 -5.70 -0.27
CA ALA A 219 1.66 -5.99 -0.18
C ALA A 219 0.79 -4.71 -0.21
N LEU A 220 1.16 -3.69 0.57
CA LEU A 220 0.46 -2.40 0.58
C LEU A 220 0.56 -1.66 -0.77
N ARG A 221 1.64 -1.83 -1.55
CA ARG A 221 1.74 -1.28 -2.91
C ARG A 221 0.83 -2.02 -3.88
N GLU A 222 0.75 -3.35 -3.79
CA GLU A 222 -0.18 -4.14 -4.61
C GLU A 222 -1.64 -3.79 -4.28
N GLU A 223 -2.01 -3.66 -3.01
CA GLU A 223 -3.35 -3.24 -2.60
C GLU A 223 -3.67 -1.83 -3.08
N ASN A 224 -2.73 -0.89 -2.99
CA ASN A 224 -2.93 0.47 -3.49
C ASN A 224 -3.12 0.49 -5.02
N ALA A 225 -2.34 -0.30 -5.76
CA ALA A 225 -2.48 -0.46 -7.20
C ALA A 225 -3.85 -1.04 -7.59
N ARG A 226 -4.31 -2.11 -6.91
CA ARG A 226 -5.64 -2.71 -7.14
C ARG A 226 -6.76 -1.70 -6.86
N CYS A 227 -6.66 -0.92 -5.78
CA CYS A 227 -7.61 0.16 -5.48
C CYS A 227 -7.59 1.29 -6.53
N ALA A 228 -6.42 1.61 -7.11
CA ALA A 228 -6.30 2.61 -8.17
C ALA A 228 -6.95 2.12 -9.48
N ASP A 229 -6.69 0.87 -9.85
CA ASP A 229 -7.31 0.13 -10.95
C ASP A 229 -8.85 0.07 -10.83
N GLU A 230 -9.37 -0.21 -9.63
CA GLU A 230 -10.82 -0.22 -9.34
C GLU A 230 -11.42 1.19 -9.44
N LEU A 231 -10.74 2.19 -8.90
CA LEU A 231 -11.13 3.60 -9.02
C LEU A 231 -11.10 4.11 -10.47
N GLU A 232 -10.20 3.61 -11.31
CA GLU A 232 -10.18 3.92 -12.74
C GLU A 232 -11.38 3.29 -13.46
N ARG A 233 -11.68 2.01 -13.21
CA ARG A 233 -12.87 1.33 -13.78
C ARG A 233 -14.18 2.02 -13.37
N GLU A 234 -14.32 2.47 -12.13
CA GLU A 234 -15.52 3.20 -11.70
C GLU A 234 -15.59 4.64 -12.26
N ARG A 235 -14.45 5.26 -12.61
CA ARG A 235 -14.43 6.50 -13.40
C ARG A 235 -14.87 6.26 -14.83
N GLU A 236 -14.35 5.22 -15.50
CA GLU A 236 -14.78 4.83 -16.85
C GLU A 236 -16.29 4.50 -16.89
N ASN A 237 -16.79 3.75 -15.90
CA ASN A 237 -18.20 3.46 -15.70
C ASN A 237 -19.04 4.74 -15.53
N SER A 238 -18.57 5.68 -14.70
CA SER A 238 -19.22 6.98 -14.48
C SER A 238 -19.25 7.85 -15.75
N ILE A 239 -18.16 7.88 -16.52
CA ILE A 239 -18.06 8.62 -17.79
C ILE A 239 -18.98 8.01 -18.85
N ASN A 240 -19.04 6.68 -18.94
CA ASN A 240 -19.93 5.94 -19.83
C ASN A 240 -21.40 6.23 -19.48
N LEU A 241 -21.77 6.12 -18.20
CA LEU A 241 -23.12 6.46 -17.72
C LEU A 241 -23.47 7.93 -18.00
N GLN A 242 -22.53 8.86 -17.82
CA GLN A 242 -22.73 10.27 -18.18
C GLN A 242 -23.00 10.42 -19.68
N SER A 243 -22.18 9.81 -20.55
CA SER A 243 -22.38 9.84 -22.01
C SER A 243 -23.75 9.30 -22.42
N VAL A 244 -24.16 8.16 -21.85
CA VAL A 244 -25.49 7.56 -22.13
C VAL A 244 -26.63 8.45 -21.63
N LEU A 245 -26.45 9.16 -20.52
CA LEU A 245 -27.44 10.13 -20.01
C LEU A 245 -27.48 11.41 -20.86
N GLU A 246 -26.35 11.86 -21.41
CA GLU A 246 -26.28 13.00 -22.33
C GLU A 246 -26.92 12.66 -23.68
N ASP A 247 -26.62 11.48 -24.25
CA ASP A 247 -27.26 10.95 -25.46
C ASP A 247 -28.79 10.79 -25.28
N PHE A 248 -29.23 10.28 -24.12
CA PHE A 248 -30.65 10.15 -23.81
C PHE A 248 -31.33 11.52 -23.65
N GLN A 249 -30.68 12.50 -23.02
CA GLN A 249 -31.20 13.86 -22.91
C GLN A 249 -31.28 14.55 -24.27
N ALA A 250 -30.25 14.44 -25.10
CA ALA A 250 -30.24 14.98 -26.46
C ALA A 250 -31.34 14.34 -27.33
N GLY A 251 -31.50 13.02 -27.25
CA GLY A 251 -32.58 12.30 -27.93
C GLY A 251 -33.97 12.76 -27.47
N LYS A 252 -34.17 12.95 -26.16
CA LYS A 252 -35.45 13.43 -25.60
C LYS A 252 -35.74 14.90 -25.92
N GLU A 253 -34.73 15.76 -25.98
CA GLU A 253 -34.88 17.14 -26.44
C GLU A 253 -35.28 17.18 -27.92
N VAL A 254 -34.68 16.35 -28.78
CA VAL A 254 -35.07 16.23 -30.20
C VAL A 254 -36.48 15.66 -30.36
N GLU A 255 -36.87 14.63 -29.59
CA GLU A 255 -38.26 14.14 -29.56
C GLU A 255 -39.24 15.24 -29.14
N LEU A 256 -38.92 16.01 -28.09
CA LEU A 256 -39.75 17.11 -27.60
C LEU A 256 -39.88 18.24 -28.64
N GLN A 257 -38.78 18.66 -29.25
CA GLN A 257 -38.78 19.70 -30.29
C GLN A 257 -39.58 19.26 -31.53
N ASN A 258 -39.47 17.99 -31.93
CA ASN A 258 -40.28 17.44 -33.02
C ASN A 258 -41.78 17.46 -32.66
N ALA A 259 -42.16 16.96 -31.48
CA ALA A 259 -43.55 16.95 -31.03
C ALA A 259 -44.12 18.39 -30.90
N VAL A 260 -43.35 19.34 -30.36
CA VAL A 260 -43.73 20.76 -30.33
C VAL A 260 -43.89 21.31 -31.75
N GLY A 261 -42.97 21.02 -32.67
CA GLY A 261 -43.07 21.43 -34.07
C GLY A 261 -44.28 20.85 -34.81
N GLU A 262 -44.65 19.60 -34.53
CA GLU A 262 -45.86 18.95 -35.04
C GLU A 262 -47.14 19.61 -34.49
N TYR A 263 -47.21 19.88 -33.18
CA TYR A 263 -48.34 20.60 -32.60
C TYR A 263 -48.44 22.04 -33.13
N ASP A 264 -47.31 22.73 -33.32
CA ASP A 264 -47.28 24.07 -33.91
C ASP A 264 -47.76 24.06 -35.37
N ALA A 265 -47.38 23.03 -36.15
CA ALA A 265 -47.88 22.83 -37.51
C ALA A 265 -49.39 22.55 -37.53
N GLN A 266 -49.90 21.71 -36.62
CA GLN A 266 -51.34 21.44 -36.47
C GLN A 266 -52.10 22.71 -36.07
N ILE A 267 -51.58 23.51 -35.13
CA ILE A 267 -52.17 24.79 -34.70
C ILE A 267 -52.21 25.77 -35.87
N ARG A 268 -51.15 25.88 -36.68
CA ARG A 268 -51.12 26.72 -37.88
C ARG A 268 -52.13 26.25 -38.93
N GLN A 269 -52.24 24.93 -39.18
CA GLN A 269 -53.22 24.36 -40.11
C GLN A 269 -54.67 24.58 -39.65
N LEU A 270 -54.97 24.34 -38.37
CA LEU A 270 -56.28 24.61 -37.78
C LEU A 270 -56.60 26.11 -37.83
N THR A 271 -55.65 26.99 -37.50
CA THR A 271 -55.80 28.45 -37.61
C THR A 271 -56.09 28.88 -39.05
N HIS A 272 -55.39 28.30 -40.05
CA HIS A 272 -55.63 28.59 -41.45
C HIS A 272 -57.05 28.18 -41.88
N SER A 273 -57.45 26.94 -41.60
CA SER A 273 -58.81 26.45 -41.89
C SER A 273 -59.90 27.27 -41.18
N LEU A 274 -59.66 27.73 -39.95
CA LEU A 274 -60.54 28.63 -39.21
C LEU A 274 -60.66 30.02 -39.87
N VAL A 275 -59.59 30.53 -40.47
CA VAL A 275 -59.64 31.75 -41.30
C VAL A 275 -60.43 31.50 -42.59
N GLU A 276 -60.23 30.38 -43.28
CA GLU A 276 -61.01 30.01 -44.47
C GLU A 276 -62.52 29.86 -44.15
N PHE A 277 -62.87 29.19 -43.05
CA PHE A 277 -64.26 29.05 -42.61
C PHE A 277 -64.88 30.39 -42.22
N LYS A 278 -64.13 31.28 -41.55
CA LYS A 278 -64.58 32.67 -41.29
C LYS A 278 -64.76 33.47 -42.57
N GLN A 279 -63.86 33.34 -43.54
CA GLN A 279 -63.98 34.01 -44.84
C GLN A 279 -65.22 33.52 -45.60
N ARG A 280 -65.44 32.19 -45.63
CA ARG A 280 -66.63 31.58 -46.26
C ARG A 280 -67.93 31.98 -45.55
N ALA A 281 -67.93 32.07 -44.21
CA ALA A 281 -69.07 32.56 -43.44
C ALA A 281 -69.38 34.03 -43.77
N PHE A 282 -68.38 34.90 -43.77
CA PHE A 282 -68.54 36.32 -44.13
C PHE A 282 -69.00 36.51 -45.60
N GLN A 283 -68.52 35.68 -46.52
CA GLN A 283 -69.02 35.65 -47.90
C GLN A 283 -70.49 35.25 -47.96
N ALA A 284 -70.88 34.18 -47.26
CA ALA A 284 -72.28 33.74 -47.19
C ALA A 284 -73.21 34.76 -46.50
N GLU A 285 -72.72 35.49 -45.50
CA GLU A 285 -73.43 36.61 -44.86
C GLU A 285 -73.63 37.78 -45.84
N ALA A 286 -72.60 38.16 -46.59
CA ALA A 286 -72.70 39.20 -47.62
C ALA A 286 -73.60 38.79 -48.80
N GLU A 287 -73.59 37.51 -49.21
CA GLU A 287 -74.52 36.95 -50.19
C GLU A 287 -75.96 36.91 -49.64
N LEU A 288 -76.15 36.62 -48.36
CA LEU A 288 -77.46 36.66 -47.69
C LEU A 288 -78.02 38.08 -47.62
N ASP A 289 -77.22 39.09 -47.29
CA ASP A 289 -77.63 40.51 -47.30
C ASP A 289 -77.93 41.01 -48.72
N SER A 290 -77.14 40.60 -49.71
CA SER A 290 -77.42 40.83 -51.13
C SER A 290 -78.75 40.16 -51.55
N SER A 291 -78.99 38.92 -51.14
CA SER A 291 -80.24 38.20 -51.38
C SER A 291 -81.43 38.87 -50.68
N GLN A 292 -81.25 39.35 -49.45
CA GLN A 292 -82.28 40.02 -48.66
C GLN A 292 -82.64 41.41 -49.25
N THR A 293 -81.66 42.17 -49.74
CA THR A 293 -81.91 43.45 -50.42
C THR A 293 -82.57 43.25 -51.79
N ASN A 294 -82.19 42.21 -52.54
CA ASN A 294 -82.90 41.79 -53.75
C ASN A 294 -84.35 41.32 -53.44
N ASN A 295 -84.56 40.57 -52.35
CA ASN A 295 -85.89 40.14 -51.91
C ASN A 295 -86.79 41.34 -51.54
N LYS A 296 -86.28 42.30 -50.75
CA LYS A 296 -86.96 43.59 -50.48
C LYS A 296 -87.38 44.28 -51.78
N ARG A 297 -86.46 44.38 -52.76
CA ARG A 297 -86.75 44.95 -54.08
C ARG A 297 -87.81 44.17 -54.87
N VAL A 298 -87.83 42.83 -54.79
CA VAL A 298 -88.89 42.00 -55.39
C VAL A 298 -90.23 42.26 -54.73
N LEU A 299 -90.29 42.38 -53.39
CA LEU A 299 -91.52 42.71 -52.66
C LEU A 299 -92.07 44.10 -53.01
N ASP A 300 -91.20 45.08 -53.27
CA ASP A 300 -91.62 46.40 -53.73
C ASP A 300 -92.10 46.39 -55.19
N LEU A 301 -91.40 45.67 -56.08
CA LEU A 301 -91.87 45.43 -57.45
C LEU A 301 -93.19 44.66 -57.49
N GLU A 302 -93.42 43.73 -56.55
CA GLU A 302 -94.71 43.04 -56.39
C GLU A 302 -95.84 44.02 -56.00
N LYS A 303 -95.57 44.99 -55.12
CA LYS A 303 -96.55 46.05 -54.78
C LYS A 303 -96.86 46.88 -56.01
N GLU A 304 -95.83 47.36 -56.72
CA GLU A 304 -96.00 48.09 -57.99
C GLU A 304 -96.81 47.28 -59.02
N VAL A 305 -96.57 45.97 -59.14
CA VAL A 305 -97.31 45.10 -60.06
C VAL A 305 -98.75 44.88 -59.59
N LYS A 306 -99.02 44.79 -58.28
CA LYS A 306 -100.38 44.70 -57.72
C LYS A 306 -101.14 46.01 -57.93
N GLU A 307 -100.50 47.16 -57.73
CA GLU A 307 -101.07 48.49 -58.00
C GLU A 307 -101.33 48.73 -59.48
N LYS A 308 -100.38 48.38 -60.36
CA LYS A 308 -100.55 48.46 -61.83
C LYS A 308 -101.64 47.50 -62.31
N ASN A 309 -101.77 46.30 -61.73
CA ASN A 309 -102.91 45.40 -62.02
C ASN A 309 -104.24 45.96 -61.51
N LEU A 310 -104.28 46.60 -60.34
CA LEU A 310 -105.48 47.31 -59.85
C LEU A 310 -105.87 48.45 -60.80
N LEU A 311 -104.89 49.22 -61.29
CA LEU A 311 -105.11 50.30 -62.27
C LEU A 311 -105.60 49.75 -63.61
N ILE A 312 -105.01 48.66 -64.11
CA ILE A 312 -105.50 47.94 -65.30
C ILE A 312 -106.93 47.42 -65.07
N GLY A 313 -107.26 46.95 -63.87
CA GLY A 313 -108.62 46.57 -63.47
C GLY A 313 -109.61 47.74 -63.55
N LYS A 314 -109.24 48.90 -63.00
CA LYS A 314 -110.04 50.14 -63.09
C LYS A 314 -110.26 50.56 -64.54
N VAL A 315 -109.19 50.71 -65.33
CA VAL A 315 -109.26 51.13 -66.74
C VAL A 315 -110.04 50.12 -67.59
N ARG A 316 -109.94 48.81 -67.31
CA ARG A 316 -110.78 47.79 -67.96
C ARG A 316 -112.25 47.94 -67.58
N HIS A 317 -112.56 48.22 -66.32
CA HIS A 317 -113.95 48.44 -65.89
C HIS A 317 -114.54 49.73 -66.49
N GLU A 318 -113.77 50.82 -66.51
CA GLU A 318 -114.10 52.07 -67.20
C GLU A 318 -114.34 51.85 -68.70
N ALA A 319 -113.50 51.05 -69.37
CA ALA A 319 -113.69 50.68 -70.77
C ALA A 319 -114.94 49.80 -71.01
N VAL A 320 -115.30 48.92 -70.07
CA VAL A 320 -116.54 48.15 -70.11
C VAL A 320 -117.76 49.06 -69.92
N ILE A 321 -117.75 49.96 -68.94
CA ILE A 321 -118.81 50.96 -68.73
C ILE A 321 -118.97 51.85 -69.97
N LEU A 322 -117.88 52.28 -70.60
CA LEU A 322 -117.92 53.09 -71.82
C LEU A 322 -118.50 52.32 -73.01
N ASN A 323 -118.21 51.01 -73.11
CA ASN A 323 -118.82 50.13 -74.12
C ASN A 323 -120.31 49.86 -73.84
N GLU A 324 -120.71 49.83 -72.57
CA GLU A 324 -122.11 49.73 -72.14
C GLU A 324 -122.88 51.02 -72.48
N HIS A 325 -122.30 52.20 -72.21
CA HIS A 325 -122.81 53.50 -72.65
C HIS A 325 -122.95 53.58 -74.19
N LEU A 326 -121.95 53.09 -74.94
CA LEU A 326 -122.00 53.02 -76.40
C LEU A 326 -123.15 52.09 -76.87
N THR A 327 -123.27 50.92 -76.26
CA THR A 327 -124.30 49.92 -76.59
C THR A 327 -125.70 50.45 -76.30
N GLU A 328 -125.90 51.17 -75.20
CA GLU A 328 -127.19 51.76 -74.84
C GLU A 328 -127.55 52.96 -75.75
N ALA A 329 -126.57 53.77 -76.16
CA ALA A 329 -126.77 54.80 -77.18
C ALA A 329 -127.21 54.21 -78.53
N LEU A 330 -126.55 53.12 -78.99
CA LEU A 330 -126.94 52.38 -80.19
C LEU A 330 -128.32 51.72 -80.05
N ARG A 331 -128.67 51.23 -78.86
CA ARG A 331 -129.98 50.64 -78.56
C ARG A 331 -131.11 51.67 -78.67
N ARG A 332 -130.90 52.89 -78.16
CA ARG A 332 -131.84 54.01 -78.32
C ARG A 332 -132.04 54.40 -79.79
N LEU A 333 -130.95 54.57 -80.54
CA LEU A 333 -131.00 54.96 -81.95
C LEU A 333 -131.81 53.97 -82.82
N ARG A 334 -131.77 52.67 -82.49
CA ARG A 334 -132.46 51.62 -83.26
C ARG A 334 -133.98 51.58 -83.06
N LYS A 335 -134.55 52.32 -82.09
CA LYS A 335 -136.00 52.27 -81.76
C LYS A 335 -136.84 53.45 -82.31
N SER A 336 -136.23 54.40 -83.01
CA SER A 336 -136.91 55.65 -83.43
C SER A 336 -137.13 55.82 -84.95
N SER A 337 -137.13 54.72 -85.74
CA SER A 337 -136.92 54.81 -87.20
C SER A 337 -137.87 53.99 -88.10
N SER A 338 -138.94 53.39 -87.58
CA SER A 338 -139.75 52.41 -88.32
C SER A 338 -141.13 52.87 -88.84
N ASP A 339 -141.79 53.82 -88.17
CA ASP A 339 -143.28 53.81 -88.17
C ASP A 339 -143.97 54.80 -89.15
N THR A 340 -143.25 55.62 -89.92
CA THR A 340 -143.84 56.79 -90.63
C THR A 340 -143.43 57.01 -92.09
N ASN A 341 -143.24 55.95 -92.89
CA ASN A 341 -142.94 56.09 -94.33
C ASN A 341 -143.83 55.20 -95.23
N VAL A 342 -144.76 55.82 -95.98
CA VAL A 342 -145.55 55.20 -97.06
C VAL A 342 -145.17 55.86 -98.39
N ASP A 343 -144.92 55.09 -99.45
CA ASP A 343 -144.39 55.64 -100.71
C ASP A 343 -145.41 56.50 -101.46
N ARG A 344 -145.15 57.81 -101.41
CA ARG A 344 -145.94 58.87 -102.04
C ARG A 344 -146.06 58.71 -103.56
N ARG A 345 -145.10 58.07 -104.24
CA ARG A 345 -145.14 57.84 -105.70
C ARG A 345 -146.15 56.76 -106.08
N LEU A 346 -146.23 55.68 -105.31
CA LEU A 346 -147.16 54.57 -105.56
C LEU A 346 -148.62 55.05 -105.48
N VAL A 347 -148.97 55.76 -104.41
CA VAL A 347 -150.31 56.32 -104.18
C VAL A 347 -150.72 57.29 -105.29
N THR A 348 -149.80 58.19 -105.69
CA THR A 348 -150.07 59.21 -106.72
C THR A 348 -150.39 58.59 -108.08
N ASN A 349 -149.70 57.51 -108.46
CA ASN A 349 -149.89 56.88 -109.76
C ASN A 349 -151.27 56.20 -109.88
N ILE A 350 -151.68 55.44 -108.84
CA ILE A 350 -152.98 54.75 -108.82
C ILE A 350 -154.14 55.77 -108.85
N LEU A 351 -154.00 56.93 -108.19
CA LEU A 351 -154.99 58.01 -108.22
C LEU A 351 -155.17 58.61 -109.62
N LEU A 352 -154.08 58.81 -110.37
CA LEU A 352 -154.12 59.31 -111.75
C LEU A 352 -154.72 58.28 -112.72
N GLN A 353 -154.36 57.00 -112.56
CA GLN A 353 -154.93 55.89 -113.31
C GLN A 353 -156.45 55.79 -113.11
N PHE A 354 -156.91 55.95 -111.86
CA PHE A 354 -158.33 56.00 -111.50
C PHE A 354 -159.07 57.16 -112.19
N LEU A 355 -158.52 58.37 -112.21
CA LEU A 355 -159.20 59.53 -112.80
C LEU A 355 -159.44 59.36 -114.30
N ASN A 356 -158.42 58.97 -115.06
CA ASN A 356 -158.47 58.89 -116.53
C ASN A 356 -159.28 57.70 -117.10
N THR A 357 -159.71 56.76 -116.27
CA THR A 357 -160.48 55.58 -116.71
C THR A 357 -161.96 55.94 -116.93
N PRO A 358 -162.55 55.69 -118.13
CA PRO A 358 -163.91 56.13 -118.45
C PRO A 358 -164.97 55.53 -117.51
N ARG A 359 -166.08 56.27 -117.34
CA ARG A 359 -167.03 56.16 -116.22
C ARG A 359 -167.91 54.88 -116.16
N ALA A 360 -167.59 53.87 -116.96
CA ALA A 360 -168.34 52.62 -117.10
C ALA A 360 -167.47 51.34 -117.10
N ASP A 361 -166.15 51.45 -116.84
CA ASP A 361 -165.25 50.29 -116.76
C ASP A 361 -165.20 49.71 -115.33
N ALA A 362 -165.37 48.39 -115.20
CA ALA A 362 -165.29 47.66 -113.93
C ALA A 362 -163.92 47.80 -113.24
N LYS A 363 -162.83 47.94 -114.00
CA LYS A 363 -161.46 48.13 -113.46
C LYS A 363 -161.33 49.36 -112.54
N ARG A 364 -162.23 50.34 -112.70
CA ARG A 364 -162.28 51.54 -111.87
C ARG A 364 -162.60 51.23 -110.40
N PHE A 365 -163.31 50.13 -110.11
CA PHE A 365 -163.55 49.66 -108.74
C PHE A 365 -162.31 49.00 -108.13
N GLU A 366 -161.63 48.12 -108.87
CA GLU A 366 -160.43 47.41 -108.39
C GLU A 366 -159.30 48.38 -107.96
N MET A 367 -159.10 49.45 -108.73
CA MET A 367 -158.12 50.50 -108.38
C MET A 367 -158.46 51.26 -107.09
N LEU A 368 -159.75 51.46 -106.79
CA LEU A 368 -160.15 52.02 -105.48
C LEU A 368 -159.96 51.01 -104.35
N THR A 369 -160.21 49.72 -104.58
CA THR A 369 -159.99 48.67 -103.57
C THR A 369 -158.52 48.59 -103.17
N LEU A 370 -157.61 48.70 -104.17
CA LEU A 370 -156.17 48.78 -103.93
C LEU A 370 -155.77 50.05 -103.18
N LEU A 371 -156.32 51.22 -103.54
CA LEU A 371 -156.07 52.47 -102.79
C LEU A 371 -156.52 52.37 -101.34
N ALA A 372 -157.70 51.82 -101.06
CA ALA A 372 -158.21 51.61 -99.72
C ALA A 372 -157.31 50.70 -98.88
N SER A 373 -156.77 49.63 -99.49
CA SER A 373 -155.82 48.70 -98.84
C SER A 373 -154.44 49.31 -98.58
N ILE A 374 -153.95 50.18 -99.49
CA ILE A 374 -152.62 50.82 -99.38
C ILE A 374 -152.63 52.00 -98.40
N LEU A 375 -153.74 52.74 -98.29
CA LEU A 375 -153.89 53.87 -97.36
C LEU A 375 -154.58 53.51 -96.04
N SER A 376 -154.92 52.24 -95.82
CA SER A 376 -155.63 51.75 -94.62
C SER A 376 -156.95 52.48 -94.34
N TRP A 377 -157.76 52.73 -95.37
CA TRP A 377 -159.05 53.42 -95.23
C TRP A 377 -160.04 52.65 -94.35
N SER A 378 -160.71 53.38 -93.46
CA SER A 378 -161.76 52.83 -92.59
C SER A 378 -163.05 52.55 -93.37
N ASP A 379 -163.92 51.68 -92.83
CA ASP A 379 -165.13 51.25 -93.54
C ASP A 379 -166.10 52.40 -93.88
N ALA A 380 -166.17 53.43 -93.04
CA ALA A 380 -166.96 54.65 -93.30
C ALA A 380 -166.45 55.47 -94.49
N GLU A 381 -165.15 55.37 -94.82
CA GLU A 381 -164.53 56.00 -95.99
C GLU A 381 -164.73 55.13 -97.24
N ARG A 382 -164.70 53.80 -97.09
CA ARG A 382 -164.98 52.82 -98.15
C ARG A 382 -166.44 52.89 -98.63
N GLU A 383 -167.39 53.17 -97.75
CA GLU A 383 -168.80 53.41 -98.12
C GLU A 383 -168.97 54.69 -98.95
N LYS A 384 -168.39 55.82 -98.52
CA LYS A 384 -168.43 57.09 -99.28
C LYS A 384 -167.76 57.01 -100.66
N ALA A 385 -166.80 56.12 -100.84
CA ALA A 385 -166.19 55.83 -102.14
C ALA A 385 -167.11 55.02 -103.09
N GLY A 386 -168.29 54.58 -102.63
CA GLY A 386 -169.25 53.80 -103.42
C GLY A 386 -168.88 52.34 -103.61
N LEU A 387 -167.92 51.82 -102.84
CA LEU A 387 -167.23 50.55 -103.11
C LEU A 387 -167.94 49.31 -102.55
N GLN A 388 -168.93 49.48 -101.67
CA GLN A 388 -169.74 48.38 -101.15
C GLN A 388 -171.22 48.72 -101.16
N ARG A 389 -172.05 47.71 -101.48
CA ARG A 389 -173.47 47.66 -101.14
C ARG A 389 -173.66 46.50 -100.18
N SER A 390 -174.51 46.70 -99.17
CA SER A 390 -174.78 45.83 -98.01
C SER A 390 -174.54 44.32 -98.19
N GLY A 391 -173.68 43.72 -97.37
CA GLY A 391 -173.51 42.27 -97.29
C GLY A 391 -172.60 41.79 -96.15
N SER A 392 -173.12 40.88 -95.31
CA SER A 392 -172.40 40.07 -94.31
C SER A 392 -171.26 39.25 -94.96
N GLY A 393 -170.19 38.79 -94.30
CA GLY A 393 -169.80 38.85 -92.88
C GLY A 393 -169.24 37.49 -92.41
N GLY A 394 -168.13 37.49 -91.66
CA GLY A 394 -167.40 36.27 -91.23
C GLY A 394 -166.42 35.70 -92.27
N LEU A 395 -165.60 34.67 -91.98
CA LEU A 395 -165.25 33.98 -90.71
C LEU A 395 -164.03 33.06 -90.94
N THR A 396 -163.18 32.85 -89.90
CA THR A 396 -162.20 31.72 -89.71
C THR A 396 -161.03 31.57 -90.74
N PRO A 397 -160.06 30.62 -90.56
CA PRO A 397 -159.15 30.45 -89.41
C PRO A 397 -157.65 30.26 -89.78
N SER A 398 -156.83 29.92 -88.77
CA SER A 398 -155.38 29.66 -88.76
C SER A 398 -154.81 28.63 -89.78
N PHE A 399 -153.52 28.79 -90.16
CA PHE A 399 -152.50 27.72 -90.22
C PHE A 399 -151.05 28.27 -90.37
N THR A 400 -150.04 27.40 -90.14
CA THR A 400 -148.56 27.59 -90.23
C THR A 400 -148.02 27.33 -91.67
N PRO A 401 -146.71 27.47 -92.08
CA PRO A 401 -145.44 27.41 -91.29
C PRO A 401 -144.23 28.29 -91.81
N THR A 402 -143.00 27.85 -91.50
CA THR A 402 -141.60 28.29 -91.82
C THR A 402 -141.19 28.22 -93.33
N PRO A 403 -139.94 28.48 -93.86
CA PRO A 403 -138.59 28.55 -93.21
C PRO A 403 -137.42 29.43 -93.82
N SER A 404 -136.22 29.36 -93.20
CA SER A 404 -134.83 29.48 -93.79
C SER A 404 -134.32 30.83 -94.38
N THR A 405 -133.00 31.13 -94.60
CA THR A 405 -131.76 30.30 -94.58
C THR A 405 -130.44 31.08 -94.24
N ARG A 406 -129.56 30.44 -93.44
CA ARG A 406 -128.05 30.39 -93.36
C ARG A 406 -127.15 31.38 -94.14
N LYS A 407 -125.92 31.65 -93.67
CA LYS A 407 -124.63 30.87 -93.78
C LYS A 407 -123.52 31.59 -92.93
N VAL A 408 -122.28 31.17 -92.63
CA VAL A 408 -121.36 29.97 -92.57
C VAL A 408 -120.08 30.53 -91.84
N SER A 409 -119.12 29.86 -91.16
CA SER A 409 -118.42 28.54 -91.21
C SER A 409 -118.15 28.02 -89.76
N SER A 410 -117.56 26.86 -89.37
CA SER A 410 -116.59 25.81 -89.83
C SER A 410 -115.15 26.00 -89.29
N SER A 411 -114.46 25.02 -88.67
CA SER A 411 -114.70 23.58 -88.30
C SER A 411 -113.71 23.19 -87.15
N LYS A 412 -113.98 22.37 -86.12
CA LYS A 412 -114.40 20.95 -85.98
C LYS A 412 -113.36 19.91 -86.50
N GLY A 413 -112.94 18.85 -85.79
CA GLY A 413 -113.18 18.37 -84.38
C GLY A 413 -113.04 16.82 -84.24
N SER A 414 -113.15 16.25 -83.00
CA SER A 414 -113.22 14.78 -82.66
C SER A 414 -111.93 13.93 -82.91
N GLU A 415 -111.63 12.76 -82.28
CA GLU A 415 -112.12 12.05 -81.06
C GLU A 415 -111.09 10.98 -80.56
N ASN A 416 -111.41 10.20 -79.51
CA ASN A 416 -110.58 9.21 -78.78
C ASN A 416 -110.01 8.00 -79.58
N GLY A 417 -108.89 7.41 -79.12
CA GLY A 417 -108.38 6.12 -79.63
C GLY A 417 -107.16 5.47 -78.92
N LYS A 418 -107.30 5.05 -77.66
CA LYS A 418 -106.49 4.11 -76.83
C LYS A 418 -105.11 3.53 -77.30
N LEU A 419 -104.23 3.43 -76.28
CA LEU A 419 -103.21 2.40 -75.97
C LEU A 419 -101.79 2.48 -76.59
N GLU A 420 -100.86 1.87 -75.82
CA GLU A 420 -99.46 1.48 -76.10
C GLU A 420 -98.51 2.52 -76.72
N ASP A 421 -97.70 3.17 -75.85
CA ASP A 421 -96.23 3.12 -75.93
C ASP A 421 -95.60 3.81 -74.70
N THR A 422 -95.21 3.03 -73.70
CA THR A 422 -94.29 3.45 -72.64
C THR A 422 -92.89 2.96 -72.99
N GLU A 423 -91.89 3.85 -73.06
CA GLU A 423 -90.47 3.57 -72.68
C GLU A 423 -89.48 4.72 -72.95
N THR A 424 -89.71 5.54 -73.98
CA THR A 424 -88.66 6.32 -74.66
C THR A 424 -88.05 7.51 -73.89
N PHE A 425 -88.54 7.88 -72.70
CA PHE A 425 -87.94 8.95 -71.87
C PHE A 425 -87.36 8.44 -70.55
N SER A 426 -87.99 7.44 -69.94
CA SER A 426 -87.44 6.76 -68.76
C SER A 426 -86.18 5.96 -69.09
N GLN A 427 -86.11 5.33 -70.28
CA GLN A 427 -84.90 4.61 -70.70
C GLN A 427 -83.67 5.51 -70.79
N MET A 428 -83.77 6.71 -71.38
CA MET A 428 -82.62 7.64 -71.46
C MET A 428 -82.16 8.15 -70.07
N TRP A 429 -83.09 8.32 -69.12
CA TRP A 429 -82.75 8.70 -67.74
C TRP A 429 -82.11 7.54 -66.95
N VAL A 430 -82.56 6.30 -67.17
CA VAL A 430 -81.98 5.10 -66.58
C VAL A 430 -80.61 4.77 -67.20
N GLU A 431 -80.44 4.96 -68.52
CA GLU A 431 -79.14 4.80 -69.19
C GLU A 431 -78.11 5.81 -68.65
N PHE A 432 -78.50 7.07 -68.45
CA PHE A 432 -77.63 8.08 -67.83
C PHE A 432 -77.19 7.65 -66.41
N LEU A 433 -78.13 7.22 -65.57
CA LEU A 433 -77.85 6.80 -64.19
C LEU A 433 -76.96 5.54 -64.12
N LEU A 434 -77.20 4.52 -64.96
CA LEU A 434 -76.30 3.34 -65.02
C LEU A 434 -74.91 3.72 -65.54
N LYS A 435 -74.82 4.67 -66.48
CA LYS A 435 -73.57 5.04 -67.14
C LYS A 435 -72.63 5.84 -66.24
N GLU A 436 -73.14 6.70 -65.35
CA GLU A 436 -72.29 7.31 -64.31
C GLU A 436 -72.00 6.35 -63.14
N ALA A 437 -73.02 5.64 -62.62
CA ALA A 437 -72.86 4.78 -61.44
C ALA A 437 -71.78 3.69 -61.62
N ASN A 438 -71.59 3.21 -62.86
CA ASN A 438 -70.64 2.16 -63.17
C ASN A 438 -69.23 2.66 -63.59
N GLN A 439 -68.96 3.97 -63.53
CA GLN A 439 -67.64 4.56 -63.83
C GLN A 439 -66.85 5.00 -62.58
N GLY A 440 -67.44 4.96 -61.38
CA GLY A 440 -66.79 5.41 -60.14
C GLY A 440 -66.02 4.33 -59.34
N THR A 441 -66.14 3.05 -59.68
CA THR A 441 -65.89 1.95 -58.71
C THR A 441 -64.91 0.85 -59.17
N THR A 442 -64.00 1.13 -60.12
CA THR A 442 -62.86 0.24 -60.41
C THR A 442 -61.55 0.98 -60.64
N SER A 443 -60.74 1.06 -59.59
CA SER A 443 -59.27 1.08 -59.72
C SER A 443 -58.70 0.16 -58.64
N MET A 444 -58.32 -1.05 -59.03
CA MET A 444 -57.62 -2.00 -58.15
C MET A 444 -56.15 -1.55 -58.04
N LEU A 445 -55.44 -1.67 -56.91
CA LEU A 445 -55.11 -2.91 -56.21
C LEU A 445 -54.63 -4.04 -57.14
N MET A 446 -53.47 -3.86 -57.79
CA MET A 446 -52.62 -5.01 -58.14
C MET A 446 -51.15 -4.62 -58.35
N SER A 447 -50.26 -5.30 -57.63
CA SER A 447 -48.90 -5.56 -58.11
C SER A 447 -48.94 -6.71 -59.12
N PRO A 448 -47.91 -6.86 -59.96
CA PRO A 448 -47.10 -8.06 -59.76
C PRO A 448 -45.58 -7.81 -59.79
N THR A 449 -44.85 -8.81 -59.30
CA THR A 449 -43.40 -8.95 -59.38
C THR A 449 -42.91 -9.20 -60.81
N ASP A 450 -41.66 -8.85 -61.09
CA ASP A 450 -40.85 -9.61 -62.04
C ASP A 450 -39.40 -9.75 -61.54
N THR A 451 -38.64 -10.70 -62.10
CA THR A 451 -37.38 -11.22 -61.52
C THR A 451 -36.25 -11.27 -62.57
N PHE A 452 -34.99 -10.98 -62.20
CA PHE A 452 -33.78 -11.79 -62.55
C PHE A 452 -32.43 -11.09 -62.25
N SER A 453 -31.38 -11.92 -62.16
CA SER A 453 -29.94 -11.62 -62.27
C SER A 453 -29.19 -10.94 -61.11
N SER A 454 -28.37 -11.73 -60.43
CA SER A 454 -27.19 -11.31 -59.63
C SER A 454 -25.92 -11.25 -60.54
N PRO A 455 -24.75 -10.77 -60.07
CA PRO A 455 -23.90 -11.53 -59.13
C PRO A 455 -23.21 -10.69 -58.01
N ALA A 456 -22.59 -11.39 -57.04
CA ALA A 456 -21.71 -10.83 -56.00
C ALA A 456 -20.22 -10.85 -56.47
N PRO A 457 -19.26 -10.21 -55.77
CA PRO A 457 -18.79 -10.56 -54.40
C PRO A 457 -18.66 -9.32 -53.47
N SER A 458 -18.13 -9.32 -52.23
CA SER A 458 -17.30 -10.28 -51.46
C SER A 458 -17.39 -10.02 -49.94
N ASN A 459 -16.80 -10.94 -49.15
CA ASN A 459 -16.34 -10.84 -47.75
C ASN A 459 -17.30 -11.13 -46.59
N ALA A 460 -16.73 -11.81 -45.59
CA ALA A 460 -17.30 -12.26 -44.31
C ALA A 460 -16.93 -11.24 -43.19
N SER A 461 -17.30 -11.34 -41.90
CA SER A 461 -17.43 -12.56 -41.07
C SER A 461 -18.20 -12.35 -39.74
N LEU A 462 -18.50 -13.49 -39.08
CA LEU A 462 -18.78 -13.73 -37.65
C LEU A 462 -20.24 -13.59 -37.11
N PRO A 463 -20.58 -14.30 -36.00
CA PRO A 463 -21.98 -14.55 -35.59
C PRO A 463 -22.32 -14.33 -34.09
N GLY A 464 -23.58 -14.60 -33.71
CA GLY A 464 -23.90 -15.27 -32.44
C GLY A 464 -24.41 -14.42 -31.27
N SER A 465 -25.67 -14.65 -30.87
CA SER A 465 -26.27 -14.14 -29.63
C SER A 465 -25.82 -14.93 -28.38
N PRO A 466 -26.23 -14.50 -27.17
CA PRO A 466 -27.25 -15.33 -26.50
C PRO A 466 -28.36 -14.52 -25.80
N LEU A 467 -29.42 -15.22 -25.37
CA LEU A 467 -30.57 -14.69 -24.62
C LEU A 467 -30.62 -15.21 -23.17
N SER A 468 -31.35 -14.49 -22.32
CA SER A 468 -31.48 -14.68 -20.87
C SER A 468 -32.06 -16.02 -20.39
N ARG A 469 -31.62 -16.50 -19.20
CA ARG A 469 -32.44 -17.37 -18.33
C ARG A 469 -32.02 -17.39 -16.84
N THR A 470 -32.98 -17.03 -15.99
CA THR A 470 -33.29 -17.45 -14.58
C THR A 470 -32.32 -18.38 -13.81
N PRO A 471 -32.19 -18.17 -12.49
CA PRO A 471 -32.99 -19.00 -11.57
C PRO A 471 -33.71 -18.20 -10.46
N SER A 472 -34.53 -18.87 -9.64
CA SER A 472 -35.20 -18.25 -8.48
C SER A 472 -35.42 -19.21 -7.29
N ASN A 473 -35.50 -18.60 -6.10
CA ASN A 473 -36.16 -19.08 -4.87
C ASN A 473 -35.53 -20.22 -4.04
N SER A 474 -35.15 -19.93 -2.78
CA SER A 474 -35.60 -20.71 -1.60
C SER A 474 -35.35 -20.03 -0.24
N SER A 475 -36.46 -19.62 0.42
CA SER A 475 -36.72 -19.59 1.87
C SER A 475 -35.83 -18.77 2.86
N LEU A 476 -36.38 -18.52 4.06
CA LEU A 476 -35.81 -17.70 5.15
C LEU A 476 -36.10 -18.28 6.56
N TYR A 477 -35.11 -18.13 7.47
CA TYR A 477 -35.22 -18.16 8.95
C TYR A 477 -35.60 -19.48 9.67
N PRO A 478 -35.40 -19.64 11.03
CA PRO A 478 -34.80 -18.71 12.03
C PRO A 478 -33.72 -19.28 13.00
N SER A 479 -33.16 -18.37 13.83
CA SER A 479 -32.67 -18.54 15.24
C SER A 479 -31.20 -18.91 15.58
N GLN A 480 -30.83 -18.59 16.85
CA GLN A 480 -29.51 -18.65 17.54
C GLN A 480 -28.51 -17.54 17.10
N ARG A 481 -27.97 -16.60 17.91
CA ARG A 481 -27.72 -16.43 19.39
C ARG A 481 -26.63 -17.40 19.90
N PHE A 482 -25.51 -17.04 20.57
CA PHE A 482 -25.05 -15.80 21.25
C PHE A 482 -23.55 -15.42 20.92
N PRO A 483 -22.61 -15.04 21.83
CA PRO A 483 -22.17 -13.63 21.93
C PRO A 483 -20.64 -13.36 21.97
N THR A 484 -20.30 -12.06 22.05
CA THR A 484 -18.99 -11.47 22.36
C THR A 484 -18.45 -11.77 23.77
N TYR A 485 -17.12 -11.79 23.95
CA TYR A 485 -16.45 -11.46 25.23
C TYR A 485 -15.13 -10.69 25.01
N ASN A 486 -14.91 -9.66 25.81
CA ASN A 486 -13.61 -9.01 26.02
C ASN A 486 -12.93 -9.63 27.25
N LEU A 487 -11.58 -9.60 27.34
CA LEU A 487 -10.88 -8.90 28.44
C LEU A 487 -9.37 -8.77 28.19
N SER A 488 -8.67 -8.08 29.12
CA SER A 488 -7.29 -7.61 29.00
C SER A 488 -6.40 -8.09 30.16
N THR A 489 -5.07 -7.99 29.96
CA THR A 489 -4.01 -7.73 30.98
C THR A 489 -3.88 -8.60 32.24
N THR A 490 -2.81 -9.40 32.30
CA THR A 490 -1.85 -9.58 33.44
C THR A 490 -0.55 -10.16 32.85
N SER A 491 0.68 -9.65 33.02
CA SER A 491 1.48 -9.35 34.23
C SER A 491 1.76 -10.58 35.13
N GLY A 492 2.95 -11.19 35.02
CA GLY A 492 3.40 -12.23 35.94
C GLY A 492 4.72 -12.91 35.56
N SER A 493 5.77 -12.69 36.35
CA SER A 493 7.02 -13.48 36.31
C SER A 493 6.88 -14.75 37.16
N PRO A 494 7.75 -15.75 36.94
CA PRO A 494 8.39 -16.40 38.09
C PRO A 494 9.92 -16.53 37.94
N THR A 495 10.57 -17.01 39.01
CA THR A 495 12.02 -16.93 39.23
C THR A 495 12.67 -18.32 39.40
N LEU A 496 13.88 -18.48 38.87
CA LEU A 496 14.96 -19.47 39.15
C LEU A 496 14.58 -20.87 39.68
N LEU A 497 15.13 -21.90 39.03
CA LEU A 497 15.73 -23.05 39.74
C LEU A 497 16.75 -23.79 38.86
N VAL A 498 17.88 -24.18 39.46
CA VAL A 498 18.96 -24.99 38.86
C VAL A 498 19.40 -26.04 39.87
N PRO A 499 19.56 -27.31 39.46
CA PRO A 499 20.67 -28.12 39.96
C PRO A 499 21.37 -28.99 38.90
N GLN A 500 22.62 -28.63 38.64
CA GLN A 500 23.80 -29.49 38.39
C GLN A 500 23.59 -31.04 38.46
N GLN A 501 23.98 -31.77 37.40
CA GLN A 501 25.01 -32.85 37.41
C GLN A 501 25.25 -33.52 36.04
N SER A 502 26.47 -34.03 35.86
CA SER A 502 27.01 -34.86 34.74
C SER A 502 27.72 -36.10 35.37
N PRO A 503 28.35 -37.08 34.67
CA PRO A 503 28.70 -37.31 33.23
C PRO A 503 28.23 -38.75 32.78
N PRO A 504 28.89 -39.62 31.94
CA PRO A 504 30.06 -39.48 31.03
C PRO A 504 30.02 -40.15 29.61
N ARG A 505 30.91 -39.65 28.73
CA ARG A 505 31.68 -40.31 27.62
C ARG A 505 31.17 -41.59 26.91
N LYS A 506 30.99 -41.45 25.58
CA LYS A 506 31.62 -42.20 24.44
C LYS A 506 31.21 -41.50 23.12
N GLY A 507 31.89 -41.60 21.98
CA GLY A 507 33.17 -42.25 21.65
C GLY A 507 33.17 -42.82 20.21
N ALA A 508 33.99 -42.24 19.32
CA ALA A 508 34.05 -42.47 17.85
C ALA A 508 32.80 -42.01 17.03
N GLY A 509 32.91 -41.64 15.76
CA GLY A 509 34.14 -41.33 14.99
C GLY A 509 34.00 -41.45 13.47
N SER A 510 34.47 -40.45 12.74
CA SER A 510 34.97 -40.48 11.35
C SER A 510 35.73 -39.18 11.05
#